data_AF-A0A7H8QLL8-F1
#
_entry.id   AF-A0A7H8QLL8-F1
#
_cell.length_a   1.000
_cell.length_b   1.000
_cell.length_c   1.000
_cell.angle_alpha   90.00
_cell.angle_beta   90.00
_cell.angle_gamma   90.00
#
_symmetry.space_group_name_H-M   'P 1'
#
loop_
_entity.id
_entity.type
_entity.pdbx_description
1 polymer ?
#
loop_
_entity_poly.entity_id
_entity_poly.type
_entity_poly.pdbx_seq_one_letter_code
_entity_poly.pdbx_strand_id
1 'polypeptide(L)'
;MLAITKRGVFLLLSSLTLLHLTLAAASPSDIANAVNSLASETFSLKDYVSSVATSSNSGGIQSIYDQLDDIHDHTLSDIGFTSGTPVIQDTNDQQVVYESYSNWVQSLFELTDNLTGNAAALISLDQEVSTRMPFEIRIFSGVVDAYLFNLIGLWPTTTAYVAQASNQKNQVDDHFQKALNAYPATGSGNFN
;
A
#
# COMPACT_ATOMS: atom_id res chain seq x y z
N MET A 1 -42.71 18.94 -65.66
CA MET A 1 -42.85 19.29 -64.23
C MET A 1 -42.12 18.19 -63.46
N LEU A 2 -40.87 18.33 -62.99
CA LEU A 2 -40.39 19.13 -61.84
C LEU A 2 -41.39 19.08 -60.67
N ALA A 3 -41.09 18.64 -59.44
CA ALA A 3 -39.85 18.72 -58.65
C ALA A 3 -39.80 17.63 -57.52
N ILE A 4 -38.64 17.02 -57.21
CA ILE A 4 -37.70 17.25 -56.05
C ILE A 4 -38.36 16.90 -54.68
N THR A 5 -37.89 16.05 -53.74
CA THR A 5 -36.57 15.79 -53.09
C THR A 5 -36.80 14.60 -52.12
N LYS A 6 -35.82 13.74 -51.79
CA LYS A 6 -34.96 13.91 -50.59
C LYS A 6 -33.76 12.95 -50.65
N ARG A 7 -32.60 13.53 -50.32
CA ARG A 7 -31.27 12.92 -50.18
C ARG A 7 -31.11 12.16 -48.87
N GLY A 8 -30.10 11.28 -48.83
CA GLY A 8 -29.42 10.76 -47.63
C GLY A 8 -28.98 9.31 -47.88
N VAL A 9 -27.78 9.02 -48.41
CA VAL A 9 -26.46 9.13 -47.77
C VAL A 9 -26.49 8.65 -46.31
N PHE A 10 -26.03 7.43 -46.04
CA PHE A 10 -24.80 7.14 -45.27
C PHE A 10 -24.65 5.62 -45.05
N LEU A 11 -23.62 5.05 -45.65
CA LEU A 11 -22.97 3.83 -45.19
C LEU A 11 -22.34 4.14 -43.83
N LEU A 12 -22.67 3.39 -42.79
CA LEU A 12 -21.95 3.38 -41.52
C LEU A 12 -21.66 1.92 -41.14
N LEU A 13 -20.48 1.46 -41.53
CA LEU A 13 -19.82 0.33 -40.88
C LEU A 13 -19.48 0.80 -39.46
N SER A 14 -20.22 0.34 -38.46
CA SER A 14 -19.81 0.46 -37.07
C SER A 14 -18.75 -0.59 -36.77
N SER A 15 -17.49 -0.28 -37.07
CA SER A 15 -16.35 -0.98 -36.51
C SER A 15 -16.27 -0.66 -35.02
N LEU A 16 -16.75 -1.57 -34.19
CA LEU A 16 -16.51 -1.57 -32.75
C LEU A 16 -15.02 -1.85 -32.53
N THR A 17 -14.18 -0.81 -32.55
CA THR A 17 -12.81 -0.93 -32.05
C THR A 17 -12.92 -1.09 -30.54
N LEU A 18 -12.79 -2.33 -30.03
CA LEU A 18 -12.33 -2.53 -28.67
C LEU A 18 -10.97 -1.83 -28.59
N LEU A 19 -10.97 -0.62 -28.03
CA LEU A 19 -9.75 0.05 -27.62
C LEU A 19 -9.21 -0.77 -26.46
N HIS A 20 -8.38 -1.77 -26.77
CA HIS A 20 -7.53 -2.40 -25.77
C HIS A 20 -6.53 -1.32 -25.39
N LEU A 21 -6.86 -0.52 -24.37
CA LEU A 21 -5.88 0.26 -23.64
C LEU A 21 -4.97 -0.76 -22.99
N THR A 22 -3.92 -1.16 -23.71
CA THR A 22 -2.78 -1.85 -23.11
C THR A 22 -2.15 -0.83 -22.17
N LEU A 23 -2.42 -0.96 -20.86
CA LEU A 23 -1.57 -0.31 -19.88
C LEU A 23 -0.15 -0.80 -20.16
N ALA A 24 0.80 0.13 -20.29
CA ALA A 24 2.19 -0.24 -20.45
C ALA A 24 2.62 -0.98 -19.19
N ALA A 25 3.14 -2.21 -19.35
CA ALA A 25 3.70 -2.96 -18.24
C ALA A 25 4.84 -2.16 -17.60
N ALA A 26 4.86 -2.08 -16.27
CA ALA A 26 5.93 -1.43 -15.54
C ALA A 26 7.25 -2.21 -15.73
N SER A 27 8.36 -1.50 -15.89
CA SER A 27 9.67 -2.15 -15.94
C SER A 27 10.08 -2.61 -14.54
N PRO A 28 10.84 -3.72 -14.39
CA PRO A 28 11.29 -4.19 -13.08
C PRO A 28 12.07 -3.13 -12.27
N SER A 29 12.86 -2.30 -12.93
CA SER A 29 13.56 -1.18 -12.28
C SER A 29 12.60 -0.10 -11.77
N ASP A 30 11.55 0.21 -12.52
CA ASP A 30 10.58 1.22 -12.07
C ASP A 30 9.75 0.70 -10.89
N ILE A 31 9.38 -0.59 -10.91
CA ILE A 31 8.72 -1.27 -9.78
C ILE A 31 9.63 -1.21 -8.55
N ALA A 32 10.89 -1.59 -8.70
CA ALA A 32 11.82 -1.58 -7.57
C ALA A 32 12.06 -0.17 -7.00
N ASN A 33 12.07 0.86 -7.85
CA ASN A 33 12.18 2.24 -7.41
C ASN A 33 10.92 2.70 -6.65
N ALA A 34 9.73 2.38 -7.16
CA ALA A 34 8.47 2.71 -6.50
C ALA A 34 8.36 2.06 -5.11
N VAL A 35 8.64 0.76 -5.03
CA VAL A 35 8.64 0.01 -3.77
C VAL A 35 9.70 0.54 -2.79
N ASN A 36 10.89 0.94 -3.27
CA ASN A 36 11.89 1.58 -2.41
C ASN A 36 11.49 3.00 -1.95
N SER A 37 10.71 3.73 -2.74
CA SER A 37 10.13 5.01 -2.29
C SER A 37 9.19 4.79 -1.10
N LEU A 38 8.28 3.82 -1.22
CA LEU A 38 7.40 3.43 -0.12
C LEU A 38 8.19 3.00 1.12
N ALA A 39 9.28 2.24 0.96
CA ALA A 39 10.16 1.88 2.06
C ALA A 39 10.75 3.11 2.76
N SER A 40 11.26 4.07 1.98
CA SER A 40 11.82 5.31 2.51
C SER A 40 10.78 6.15 3.26
N GLU A 41 9.58 6.28 2.71
CA GLU A 41 8.47 7.01 3.35
C GLU A 41 8.03 6.32 4.65
N THR A 42 7.93 4.99 4.63
CA THR A 42 7.55 4.18 5.80
C THR A 42 8.60 4.28 6.92
N PHE A 43 9.90 4.22 6.59
CA PHE A 43 10.96 4.47 7.57
C PHE A 43 10.93 5.90 8.12
N SER A 44 10.66 6.89 7.26
CA SER A 44 10.56 8.29 7.67
C SER A 44 9.41 8.49 8.66
N LEU A 45 8.26 7.86 8.40
CA LEU A 45 7.13 7.87 9.32
C LEU A 45 7.46 7.19 10.66
N LYS A 46 8.16 6.04 10.64
CA LYS A 46 8.63 5.38 11.87
C LYS A 46 9.45 6.34 12.75
N ASP A 47 10.42 7.02 12.15
CA ASP A 47 11.27 7.98 12.87
C ASP A 47 10.45 9.18 13.38
N TYR A 48 9.45 9.62 12.60
CA TYR A 48 8.54 10.69 12.99
C TYR A 48 7.66 10.30 14.18
N VAL A 49 7.06 9.09 14.18
CA VAL A 49 6.28 8.55 15.31
C VAL A 49 7.12 8.57 16.60
N SER A 50 8.37 8.10 16.52
CA SER A 50 9.30 8.12 17.64
C SER A 50 9.60 9.54 18.11
N SER A 51 9.82 10.46 17.18
CA SER A 51 10.07 11.87 17.49
C SER A 51 8.90 12.50 18.23
N VAL A 52 7.67 12.28 17.76
CA VAL A 52 6.44 12.79 18.39
C VAL A 52 6.28 12.24 19.81
N ALA A 53 6.42 10.92 19.99
CA ALA A 53 6.29 10.27 21.29
C ALA A 53 7.35 10.75 22.29
N THR A 54 8.63 10.79 21.88
CA THR A 54 9.75 11.15 22.77
C THR A 54 9.81 12.63 23.10
N SER A 55 9.40 13.51 22.17
CA SER A 55 9.33 14.97 22.42
C SER A 55 8.04 15.41 23.11
N SER A 56 7.09 14.49 23.33
CA SER A 56 5.75 14.79 23.85
C SER A 56 5.01 15.85 23.02
N ASN A 57 5.18 15.83 21.70
CA ASN A 57 4.60 16.81 20.79
C ASN A 57 3.18 16.40 20.36
N SER A 58 2.15 16.72 21.15
CA SER A 58 0.77 16.39 20.79
C SER A 58 0.31 17.01 19.46
N GLY A 59 0.90 18.14 19.04
CA GLY A 59 0.63 18.74 17.74
C GLY A 59 1.12 17.91 16.54
N GLY A 60 2.02 16.95 16.76
CA GLY A 60 2.51 16.04 15.72
C GLY A 60 1.62 14.82 15.46
N ILE A 61 0.59 14.58 16.30
CA ILE A 61 -0.29 13.40 16.14
C ILE A 61 -1.05 13.46 14.80
N GLN A 62 -1.60 14.62 14.42
CA GLN A 62 -2.32 14.73 13.14
C GLN A 62 -1.39 14.44 11.96
N SER A 63 -0.14 14.88 12.01
CA SER A 63 0.84 14.60 10.95
C SER A 63 1.28 13.14 10.87
N ILE A 64 1.08 12.33 11.92
CA ILE A 64 1.25 10.86 11.83
C ILE A 64 0.13 10.29 10.95
N TYR A 65 -1.12 10.74 11.15
CA TYR A 65 -2.26 10.31 10.35
C TYR A 65 -2.12 10.74 8.90
N ASP A 66 -1.77 12.01 8.66
CA ASP A 66 -1.58 12.53 7.30
C ASP A 66 -0.51 11.73 6.53
N GLN A 67 0.59 11.37 7.19
CA GLN A 67 1.64 10.54 6.57
C GLN A 67 1.23 9.08 6.35
N LEU A 68 0.39 8.50 7.22
CA LEU A 68 -0.19 7.17 6.96
C LEU A 68 -1.09 7.21 5.73
N ASP A 69 -1.89 8.27 5.58
CA ASP A 69 -2.77 8.49 4.43
C ASP A 69 -1.97 8.72 3.15
N ASP A 70 -0.89 9.50 3.19
CA ASP A 70 0.00 9.72 2.05
C ASP A 70 0.62 8.40 1.57
N ILE A 71 1.16 7.58 2.48
CA ILE A 71 1.74 6.27 2.14
C ILE A 71 0.65 5.32 1.63
N HIS A 72 -0.55 5.35 2.22
CA HIS A 72 -1.70 4.60 1.73
C HIS A 72 -2.02 4.96 0.27
N ASP A 73 -2.10 6.24 -0.05
CA ASP A 73 -2.46 6.73 -1.38
C ASP A 73 -1.37 6.43 -2.42
N HIS A 74 -0.09 6.56 -2.04
CA HIS A 74 1.02 6.13 -2.87
C HIS A 74 0.99 4.61 -3.12
N THR A 75 0.73 3.81 -2.09
CA THR A 75 0.58 2.35 -2.22
C THR A 75 -0.57 2.00 -3.16
N LEU A 76 -1.70 2.70 -3.07
CA LEU A 76 -2.86 2.49 -3.94
C LEU A 76 -2.55 2.89 -5.40
N SER A 77 -1.81 3.98 -5.60
CA SER A 77 -1.32 4.38 -6.93
C SER A 77 -0.39 3.31 -7.53
N ASP A 78 0.51 2.76 -6.72
CA ASP A 78 1.47 1.74 -7.12
C ASP A 78 0.80 0.40 -7.49
N ILE A 79 -0.31 0.05 -6.83
CA ILE A 79 -1.19 -1.06 -7.25
C ILE A 79 -1.68 -0.84 -8.69
N GLY A 80 -2.13 0.38 -9.01
CA GLY A 80 -2.55 0.75 -10.36
C GLY A 80 -1.41 0.68 -11.37
N PHE A 81 -0.22 1.16 -10.98
CA PHE A 81 1.00 1.18 -11.78
C PHE A 81 1.50 -0.24 -12.14
N THR A 82 1.46 -1.17 -11.19
CA THR A 82 1.92 -2.55 -11.39
C THR A 82 0.87 -3.45 -12.07
N SER A 83 -0.38 -2.99 -12.16
CA SER A 83 -1.47 -3.75 -12.76
C SER A 83 -1.19 -4.15 -14.21
N GLY A 84 -1.38 -5.44 -14.52
CA GLY A 84 -1.15 -5.99 -15.86
C GLY A 84 0.32 -6.23 -16.21
N THR A 85 1.25 -6.00 -15.28
CA THR A 85 2.66 -6.37 -15.46
C THR A 85 2.79 -7.91 -15.51
N PRO A 86 3.45 -8.47 -16.53
CA PRO A 86 3.63 -9.91 -16.64
C PRO A 86 4.66 -10.43 -15.62
N VAL A 87 4.62 -11.74 -15.39
CA VAL A 87 5.62 -12.44 -14.57
C VAL A 87 7.04 -12.17 -15.12
N ILE A 88 7.94 -11.74 -14.23
CA ILE A 88 9.32 -11.39 -14.54
C ILE A 88 10.11 -12.66 -14.85
N GLN A 89 10.61 -12.76 -16.10
CA GLN A 89 11.34 -13.95 -16.55
C GLN A 89 12.84 -13.87 -16.28
N ASP A 90 13.43 -12.67 -16.33
CA ASP A 90 14.86 -12.49 -16.10
C ASP A 90 15.19 -12.61 -14.61
N THR A 91 16.18 -13.43 -14.28
CA THR A 91 16.56 -13.72 -12.90
C THR A 91 17.14 -12.51 -12.17
N ASN A 92 17.86 -11.62 -12.87
CA ASN A 92 18.40 -10.41 -12.24
C ASN A 92 17.27 -9.44 -11.91
N ASP A 93 16.32 -9.27 -12.82
CA ASP A 93 15.14 -8.43 -12.58
C ASP A 93 14.28 -8.97 -11.44
N GLN A 94 14.12 -10.29 -11.33
CA GLN A 94 13.44 -10.93 -10.19
C GLN A 94 14.12 -10.58 -8.86
N GLN A 95 15.46 -10.62 -8.82
CA GLN A 95 16.23 -10.27 -7.63
C GLN A 95 16.06 -8.80 -7.27
N VAL A 96 16.16 -7.90 -8.25
CA VAL A 96 16.00 -6.44 -8.05
C VAL A 96 14.65 -6.11 -7.42
N VAL A 97 13.56 -6.67 -7.95
CA VAL A 97 12.22 -6.45 -7.38
C VAL A 97 12.11 -7.10 -6.00
N TYR A 98 12.70 -8.29 -5.78
CA TYR A 98 12.64 -8.97 -4.48
C TYR A 98 13.38 -8.22 -3.36
N GLU A 99 14.53 -7.62 -3.68
CA GLU A 99 15.27 -6.80 -2.73
C GLU A 99 14.47 -5.57 -2.32
N SER A 100 13.84 -4.87 -3.28
CA SER A 100 12.96 -3.73 -2.97
C SER A 100 11.74 -4.15 -2.13
N TYR A 101 11.09 -5.27 -2.48
CA TYR A 101 9.98 -5.85 -1.72
C TYR A 101 10.39 -6.12 -0.27
N SER A 102 11.52 -6.78 -0.08
CA SER A 102 12.04 -7.10 1.26
C SER A 102 12.37 -5.84 2.06
N ASN A 103 12.88 -4.80 1.41
CA ASN A 103 13.18 -3.52 2.05
C ASN A 103 11.90 -2.83 2.54
N TRP A 104 10.84 -2.81 1.72
CA TRP A 104 9.56 -2.25 2.14
C TRP A 104 8.91 -3.07 3.26
N VAL A 105 8.93 -4.41 3.16
CA VAL A 105 8.49 -5.29 4.26
C VAL A 105 9.22 -4.97 5.56
N GLN A 106 10.55 -4.81 5.53
CA GLN A 106 11.32 -4.45 6.72
C GLN A 106 10.88 -3.10 7.29
N SER A 107 10.63 -2.11 6.43
CA SER A 107 10.12 -0.81 6.89
C SER A 107 8.75 -0.90 7.54
N LEU A 108 7.87 -1.78 7.05
CA LEU A 108 6.55 -2.03 7.63
C LEU A 108 6.65 -2.70 9.00
N PHE A 109 7.56 -3.68 9.17
CA PHE A 109 7.85 -4.26 10.49
C PHE A 109 8.29 -3.19 11.48
N GLU A 110 9.23 -2.34 11.07
CA GLU A 110 9.74 -1.32 11.96
C GLU A 110 8.70 -0.26 12.31
N LEU A 111 7.89 0.19 11.35
CA LEU A 111 6.80 1.15 11.61
C LEU A 111 5.77 0.56 12.59
N THR A 112 5.30 -0.67 12.33
CA THR A 112 4.27 -1.31 13.16
C THR A 112 4.78 -1.65 14.57
N ASP A 113 6.02 -2.11 14.70
CA ASP A 113 6.67 -2.31 16.01
C ASP A 113 6.85 -0.97 16.74
N ASN A 114 7.16 0.10 16.00
CA ASN A 114 7.31 1.44 16.59
C ASN A 114 5.98 2.01 17.08
N LEU A 115 4.91 1.87 16.31
CA LEU A 115 3.55 2.21 16.73
C LEU A 115 3.15 1.42 17.97
N THR A 116 3.41 0.11 17.98
CA THR A 116 3.19 -0.77 19.13
C THR A 116 3.94 -0.27 20.38
N GLY A 117 5.24 -0.02 20.24
CA GLY A 117 6.11 0.40 21.34
C GLY A 117 5.78 1.79 21.89
N ASN A 118 5.23 2.68 21.06
CA ASN A 118 4.88 4.05 21.46
C ASN A 118 3.38 4.24 21.78
N ALA A 119 2.55 3.20 21.69
CA ALA A 119 1.10 3.32 21.84
C ALA A 119 0.68 4.05 23.12
N ALA A 120 1.22 3.66 24.28
CA ALA A 120 0.90 4.29 25.56
C ALA A 120 1.30 5.77 25.62
N ALA A 121 2.46 6.12 25.04
CA ALA A 121 2.92 7.50 24.98
C ALA A 121 2.01 8.34 24.08
N LEU A 122 1.68 7.86 22.89
CA LEU A 122 0.79 8.55 21.96
C LEU A 122 -0.61 8.74 22.55
N ILE A 123 -1.18 7.72 23.21
CA ILE A 123 -2.47 7.82 23.92
C ILE A 123 -2.43 8.85 25.05
N SER A 124 -1.30 8.98 25.75
CA SER A 124 -1.15 9.97 26.81
C SER A 124 -1.07 11.41 26.29
N LEU A 125 -0.63 11.60 25.04
CA LEU A 125 -0.61 12.89 24.37
C LEU A 125 -1.98 13.29 23.84
N ASP A 126 -2.72 12.32 23.31
CA ASP A 126 -4.08 12.50 22.82
C ASP A 126 -4.88 11.21 22.99
N GLN A 127 -5.96 11.28 23.77
CA GLN A 127 -6.79 10.11 24.06
C GLN A 127 -7.55 9.60 22.82
N GLU A 128 -7.79 10.45 21.82
CA GLU A 128 -8.41 10.05 20.54
C GLU A 128 -7.59 8.98 19.81
N VAL A 129 -6.27 8.97 20.03
CA VAL A 129 -5.34 7.97 19.46
C VAL A 129 -5.79 6.54 19.77
N SER A 130 -6.34 6.31 20.96
CA SER A 130 -6.82 4.98 21.38
C SER A 130 -7.93 4.41 20.49
N THR A 131 -8.67 5.28 19.79
CA THR A 131 -9.77 4.91 18.90
C THR A 131 -9.43 5.11 17.42
N ARG A 132 -8.73 6.20 17.08
CA ARG A 132 -8.43 6.55 15.70
C ARG A 132 -7.26 5.74 15.13
N MET A 133 -6.17 5.58 15.87
CA MET A 133 -5.01 4.83 15.37
C MET A 133 -5.33 3.38 14.95
N PRO A 134 -6.15 2.61 15.69
CA PRO A 134 -6.63 1.30 15.21
C PRO A 134 -7.41 1.34 13.90
N PHE A 135 -8.10 2.44 13.61
CA PHE A 135 -8.83 2.60 12.35
C PHE A 135 -7.85 2.84 11.20
N GLU A 136 -6.92 3.77 11.38
CA GLU A 136 -5.89 4.06 10.37
C GLU A 136 -5.02 2.84 10.07
N ILE A 137 -4.60 2.10 11.10
CA ILE A 137 -3.83 0.86 10.94
C ILE A 137 -4.61 -0.16 10.10
N ARG A 138 -5.93 -0.30 10.28
CA ARG A 138 -6.74 -1.25 9.50
C ARG A 138 -6.82 -0.84 8.04
N ILE A 139 -7.07 0.43 7.74
CA ILE A 139 -7.12 0.94 6.37
C ILE A 139 -5.77 0.72 5.69
N PHE A 140 -4.70 1.14 6.35
CA PHE A 140 -3.34 1.01 5.83
C PHE A 140 -2.96 -0.47 5.61
N SER A 141 -3.26 -1.36 6.57
CA SER A 141 -2.99 -2.80 6.40
C SER A 141 -3.70 -3.41 5.20
N GLY A 142 -4.91 -2.93 4.86
CA GLY A 142 -5.67 -3.44 3.72
C GLY A 142 -5.04 -3.10 2.38
N VAL A 143 -4.53 -1.87 2.21
CA VAL A 143 -3.84 -1.49 0.95
C VAL A 143 -2.47 -2.15 0.84
N VAL A 144 -1.75 -2.28 1.96
CA VAL A 144 -0.46 -2.99 2.01
C VAL A 144 -0.64 -4.46 1.63
N ASP A 145 -1.63 -5.15 2.21
CA ASP A 145 -1.97 -6.53 1.88
C ASP A 145 -2.19 -6.72 0.37
N ALA A 146 -3.02 -5.87 -0.23
CA ALA A 146 -3.31 -5.90 -1.65
C ALA A 146 -2.06 -5.68 -2.51
N TYR A 147 -1.19 -4.73 -2.16
CA TYR A 147 0.01 -4.48 -2.95
C TYR A 147 1.04 -5.59 -2.82
N LEU A 148 1.27 -6.11 -1.62
CA LEU A 148 2.18 -7.25 -1.41
C LEU A 148 1.69 -8.48 -2.20
N PHE A 149 0.38 -8.75 -2.24
CA PHE A 149 -0.18 -9.80 -3.10
C PHE A 149 0.09 -9.56 -4.59
N ASN A 150 -0.09 -8.33 -5.09
CA ASN A 150 0.21 -7.99 -6.48
C ASN A 150 1.70 -8.21 -6.81
N LEU A 151 2.60 -7.76 -5.94
CA LEU A 151 4.05 -7.94 -6.12
C LEU A 151 4.45 -9.41 -6.09
N ILE A 152 3.87 -10.23 -5.19
CA ILE A 152 4.08 -11.68 -5.14
C ILE A 152 3.75 -12.34 -6.50
N GLY A 153 2.71 -11.85 -7.17
CA GLY A 153 2.29 -12.33 -8.49
C GLY A 153 3.31 -12.07 -9.62
N LEU A 154 4.31 -11.23 -9.40
CA LEU A 154 5.32 -10.90 -10.42
C LEU A 154 6.43 -11.96 -10.52
N TRP A 155 6.64 -12.79 -9.51
CA TRP A 155 7.66 -13.85 -9.56
C TRP A 155 7.13 -15.16 -10.16
N PRO A 156 7.95 -15.90 -10.92
CA PRO A 156 7.55 -17.23 -11.37
C PRO A 156 7.37 -18.18 -10.18
N THR A 157 6.30 -18.96 -10.21
CA THR A 157 5.96 -19.94 -9.15
C THR A 157 6.99 -21.07 -8.99
N THR A 158 7.90 -21.22 -9.95
CA THR A 158 9.01 -22.19 -9.92
C THR A 158 10.23 -21.69 -9.15
N THR A 159 10.22 -20.44 -8.69
CA THR A 159 11.32 -19.80 -7.95
C THR A 159 11.05 -19.75 -6.45
N ALA A 160 12.11 -19.61 -5.65
CA ALA A 160 11.99 -19.48 -4.20
C ALA A 160 11.33 -18.15 -3.76
N TYR A 161 11.36 -17.12 -4.61
CA TYR A 161 10.90 -15.78 -4.27
C TYR A 161 9.43 -15.74 -3.87
N VAL A 162 8.55 -16.49 -4.55
CA VAL A 162 7.12 -16.55 -4.19
C VAL A 162 6.93 -17.05 -2.76
N ALA A 163 7.61 -18.12 -2.38
CA ALA A 163 7.50 -18.69 -1.03
C ALA A 163 8.09 -17.75 0.03
N GLN A 164 9.23 -17.14 -0.25
CA GLN A 164 9.88 -16.19 0.66
C GLN A 164 9.05 -14.93 0.86
N ALA A 165 8.58 -14.31 -0.24
CA ALA A 165 7.75 -13.12 -0.20
C ALA A 165 6.40 -13.37 0.50
N SER A 166 5.78 -14.54 0.26
CA SER A 166 4.55 -14.94 0.97
C SER A 166 4.79 -15.11 2.48
N ASN A 167 5.92 -15.69 2.89
CA ASN A 167 6.25 -15.82 4.31
C ASN A 167 6.48 -14.44 4.96
N GLN A 168 7.18 -13.54 4.28
CA GLN A 168 7.38 -12.15 4.71
C GLN A 168 6.04 -11.42 4.85
N LYS A 169 5.12 -11.59 3.90
CA LYS A 169 3.79 -11.01 3.97
C LYS A 169 3.01 -11.50 5.20
N ASN A 170 3.03 -12.80 5.49
CA ASN A 170 2.36 -13.33 6.69
C ASN A 170 2.94 -12.73 7.98
N GLN A 171 4.24 -12.45 8.01
CA GLN A 171 4.86 -11.73 9.12
C GLN A 171 4.36 -10.28 9.18
N VAL A 172 4.13 -9.61 8.05
CA VAL A 172 3.57 -8.25 8.02
C VAL A 172 2.18 -8.25 8.65
N ASP A 173 1.35 -9.24 8.33
CA ASP A 173 0.02 -9.41 8.91
C ASP A 173 0.10 -9.56 10.45
N ASP A 174 1.03 -10.37 10.95
CA ASP A 174 1.26 -10.54 12.40
C ASP A 174 1.68 -9.24 13.09
N HIS A 175 2.55 -8.45 12.43
CA HIS A 175 3.03 -7.16 12.94
C HIS A 175 1.91 -6.11 13.00
N PHE A 176 1.07 -6.02 11.97
CA PHE A 176 -0.13 -5.19 12.01
C PHE A 176 -1.09 -5.62 13.12
N GLN A 177 -1.30 -6.92 13.30
CA GLN A 177 -2.16 -7.42 14.36
C GLN A 177 -1.63 -7.07 15.76
N LYS A 178 -0.31 -7.13 15.97
CA LYS A 178 0.33 -6.67 17.21
C LYS A 178 0.11 -5.18 17.44
N ALA A 179 0.28 -4.35 16.41
CA ALA A 179 0.03 -2.92 16.49
C ALA A 179 -1.42 -2.62 16.88
N LEU A 180 -2.41 -3.28 16.26
CA LEU A 180 -3.82 -3.13 16.62
C LEU A 180 -4.10 -3.49 18.08
N ASN A 181 -3.46 -4.54 18.60
CA ASN A 181 -3.65 -4.97 19.99
C ASN A 181 -3.05 -4.00 21.02
N ALA A 182 -2.14 -3.12 20.61
CA ALA A 182 -1.47 -2.15 21.49
C ALA A 182 -2.36 -0.96 21.87
N TYR A 183 -3.42 -0.69 21.10
CA TYR A 183 -4.33 0.43 21.30
C TYR A 183 -5.68 -0.08 21.83
N PRO A 184 -5.89 -0.11 23.16
CA PRO A 184 -7.14 -0.57 23.74
C PRO A 184 -8.27 0.38 23.38
N ALA A 185 -9.39 -0.17 22.89
CA ALA A 185 -10.60 0.62 22.70
C ALA A 185 -11.04 1.22 24.05
N THR A 186 -11.05 2.54 24.16
CA THR A 186 -11.60 3.26 25.30
C THR A 186 -13.12 3.17 25.27
N GLY A 187 -13.65 2.01 25.68
CA GLY A 187 -15.08 1.71 25.66
C GLY A 187 -15.49 0.43 26.38
N SER A 188 -14.56 -0.26 27.05
CA SER A 188 -14.89 -1.34 27.98
C SER A 188 -15.33 -0.74 29.32
N GLY A 189 -16.46 -0.02 29.31
CA GLY A 189 -17.21 0.18 30.53
C GLY A 189 -17.58 -1.20 31.06
N ASN A 190 -17.17 -1.51 32.30
CA ASN A 190 -17.60 -2.69 33.02
C ASN A 190 -19.13 -2.80 32.94
N PHE A 191 -19.64 -3.73 32.12
CA PHE A 191 -21.00 -4.21 32.29
C PHE A 191 -20.98 -5.25 33.42
N ASN A 192 -20.96 -4.75 34.65
CA ASN A 192 -21.45 -5.48 35.82
C ASN A 192 -22.89 -5.04 36.08
#